data_AF-A7RQQ0-F1
#
_entry.id   AF-A7RQQ0-F1
#
_cell.length_a   1.000
_cell.length_b   1.000
_cell.length_c   1.000
_cell.angle_alpha   90.00
_cell.angle_beta   90.00
_cell.angle_gamma   90.00
#
_symmetry.space_group_name_H-M   'P 1'
#
loop_
_entity.id
_entity.type
_entity.pdbx_description
1 polymer ?
#
loop_
_entity_poly.entity_id
_entity_poly.type
_entity_poly.pdbx_seq_one_letter_code
_entity_poly.pdbx_strand_id
1 'polypeptide(L)'
;MYPMRSLTNSILIAVFVVLVTLATTSYSCSTEEFENQARSCVNSFVDTFKIDSNSDCGLTYNAAVSCINEKVKNCLRNARNESTQAIKFLAHVYKADKNFYCEDGLLMTLANHRQIAQKDCSEKFFKKTRKCSGNFLKKYRKNRGSFKNCKRFFEAKRCMLQAVESNCNTSRWQQAMIADYKHKYNPYCPDRQDPGSHKVGGGAFGRCTQKSYVIKSRGCIALFVHAIQQSSGRHCRSTVNKVLLTCIKKTVKRCLRGTRDTKQLDSDVERSLNGQAIQNQYCEGGYLETLPLDAGRCSKEYFETLQGKCNSGFIAKYRANKADPNLCWEYSMVKECARNMTLNHCSLTDDLKQQVEFVYGDFNPFCKNAKDPVVSNLVPGENKRRTTKTGTSRASSTARGYRTTVLTMTILVMLITIR
;
A
#
# COMPACT_ATOMS: atom_id res chain seq x y z
N MET A 1 9.21 -55.04 -53.53
CA MET A 1 9.28 -54.54 -52.14
C MET A 1 8.38 -53.33 -52.05
N TYR A 2 7.25 -53.46 -51.35
CA TYR A 2 6.22 -52.42 -51.28
C TYR A 2 6.72 -51.20 -50.48
N PRO A 3 6.62 -49.98 -51.02
CA PRO A 3 6.93 -48.77 -50.29
C PRO A 3 5.72 -48.30 -49.47
N MET A 4 6.06 -47.59 -48.40
CA MET A 4 5.20 -47.06 -47.35
C MET A 4 4.01 -46.24 -47.88
N ARG A 5 2.84 -46.51 -47.27
CA ARG A 5 1.75 -45.54 -47.13
C ARG A 5 2.17 -44.49 -46.09
N SER A 6 2.14 -43.21 -46.46
CA SER A 6 1.96 -42.11 -45.50
C SER A 6 0.90 -41.18 -46.08
N LEU A 7 -0.35 -41.54 -45.82
CA LEU A 7 -1.51 -40.67 -45.98
C LEU A 7 -1.56 -39.69 -44.80
N THR A 8 -1.99 -38.47 -45.10
CA THR A 8 -2.53 -37.44 -44.19
C THR A 8 -1.56 -36.68 -43.28
N ASN A 9 -0.81 -35.75 -43.88
CA ASN A 9 -0.40 -34.50 -43.22
C ASN A 9 -1.20 -33.34 -43.85
N SER A 10 -2.39 -33.05 -43.34
CA SER A 10 -3.14 -31.80 -43.67
C SER A 10 -4.29 -31.46 -42.70
N ILE A 11 -4.45 -32.13 -41.55
CA ILE A 11 -5.48 -31.77 -40.56
C ILE A 11 -4.85 -31.72 -39.17
N LEU A 12 -3.97 -30.75 -38.94
CA LEU A 12 -3.52 -30.36 -37.59
C LEU A 12 -2.96 -28.92 -37.54
N ILE A 13 -3.44 -28.07 -38.46
CA ILE A 13 -3.28 -26.60 -38.44
C ILE A 13 -4.68 -25.98 -38.61
N ALA A 14 -5.63 -26.40 -37.77
CA ALA A 14 -6.98 -25.82 -37.73
C ALA A 14 -7.67 -25.94 -36.37
N VAL A 15 -7.00 -26.45 -35.32
CA VAL A 15 -7.57 -26.58 -33.96
C VAL A 15 -6.81 -25.75 -32.91
N PHE A 16 -5.67 -25.15 -33.26
CA PHE A 16 -4.91 -24.28 -32.35
C PHE A 16 -5.12 -22.76 -32.55
N VAL A 17 -6.01 -22.35 -33.46
CA VAL A 17 -6.30 -20.93 -33.73
C VAL A 17 -7.70 -20.51 -33.22
N VAL A 18 -8.46 -21.40 -32.57
CA VAL A 18 -9.86 -21.12 -32.13
C VAL A 18 -10.05 -21.18 -30.60
N LEU A 19 -8.99 -21.24 -29.79
CA LEU A 19 -9.07 -21.08 -28.33
C LEU A 19 -8.15 -19.96 -27.79
N VAL A 20 -7.92 -18.93 -28.60
CA VAL A 20 -7.46 -17.60 -28.15
C VAL A 20 -8.54 -16.54 -28.42
N THR A 21 -9.79 -16.96 -28.56
CA THR A 21 -10.95 -16.08 -28.51
C THR A 21 -11.45 -15.98 -27.08
N LEU A 22 -11.13 -14.84 -26.45
CA LEU A 22 -12.04 -14.14 -25.55
C LEU A 22 -12.38 -14.83 -24.23
N ALA A 23 -11.37 -15.24 -23.47
CA ALA A 23 -11.41 -14.97 -22.03
C ALA A 23 -10.88 -13.55 -21.75
N THR A 24 -11.35 -12.55 -22.51
CA THR A 24 -11.52 -11.22 -21.90
C THR A 24 -12.60 -11.46 -20.86
N THR A 25 -12.19 -11.82 -19.64
CA THR A 25 -13.04 -11.58 -18.48
C THR A 25 -13.28 -10.08 -18.53
N SER A 26 -14.42 -9.70 -19.11
CA SER A 26 -14.86 -8.32 -19.21
C SER A 26 -15.01 -7.88 -17.76
N TYR A 27 -13.95 -7.31 -17.22
CA TYR A 27 -13.89 -6.91 -15.83
C TYR A 27 -14.87 -5.74 -15.70
N SER A 28 -16.09 -6.08 -15.32
CA SER A 28 -17.17 -5.12 -15.24
C SER A 28 -16.97 -4.32 -13.97
N CYS A 29 -16.67 -3.04 -14.13
CA CYS A 29 -16.43 -2.15 -13.02
C CYS A 29 -17.68 -2.06 -12.14
N SER A 30 -17.55 -2.50 -10.89
CA SER A 30 -18.65 -2.46 -9.92
C SER A 30 -18.77 -1.06 -9.29
N THR A 31 -19.92 -0.78 -8.67
CA THR A 31 -20.15 0.47 -7.93
C THR A 31 -19.14 0.64 -6.79
N GLU A 32 -18.82 -0.45 -6.06
CA GLU A 32 -17.83 -0.45 -4.98
C GLU A 32 -16.41 -0.19 -5.50
N GLU A 33 -16.08 -0.80 -6.64
CA GLU A 33 -14.78 -0.59 -7.26
C GLU A 33 -14.61 0.86 -7.71
N PHE A 34 -15.61 1.42 -8.38
CA PHE A 34 -15.62 2.84 -8.73
C PHE A 34 -15.48 3.74 -7.50
N GLU A 35 -16.22 3.43 -6.43
CA GLU A 35 -16.14 4.20 -5.19
C GLU A 35 -14.71 4.19 -4.61
N ASN A 36 -14.04 3.04 -4.60
CA ASN A 36 -12.65 2.94 -4.15
C ASN A 36 -11.69 3.74 -5.05
N GLN A 37 -11.90 3.72 -6.36
CA GLN A 37 -11.14 4.54 -7.31
C GLN A 37 -11.39 6.04 -7.08
N ALA A 38 -12.63 6.48 -6.85
CA ALA A 38 -12.98 7.87 -6.56
C ALA A 38 -12.36 8.35 -5.24
N ARG A 39 -12.40 7.53 -4.18
CA ARG A 39 -11.71 7.79 -2.91
C ARG A 39 -10.20 7.97 -3.08
N SER A 40 -9.59 7.27 -4.03
CA SER A 40 -8.15 7.46 -4.34
C SER A 40 -7.86 8.88 -4.85
N CYS A 41 -8.73 9.44 -5.70
CA CYS A 41 -8.62 10.82 -6.15
C CYS A 41 -8.76 11.83 -4.99
N VAL A 42 -9.72 11.60 -4.09
CA VAL A 42 -9.90 12.40 -2.87
C VAL A 42 -8.68 12.31 -1.94
N ASN A 43 -8.09 11.12 -1.82
CA ASN A 43 -6.88 10.93 -1.02
C ASN A 43 -5.71 11.74 -1.58
N SER A 44 -5.53 11.77 -2.91
CA SER A 44 -4.51 12.57 -3.58
C SER A 44 -4.70 14.07 -3.34
N PHE A 45 -5.94 14.55 -3.35
CA PHE A 45 -6.26 15.93 -2.96
C PHE A 45 -5.76 16.24 -1.54
N VAL A 46 -6.11 15.40 -0.56
CA VAL A 46 -5.71 15.62 0.84
C VAL A 46 -4.19 15.47 1.03
N ASP A 47 -3.56 14.54 0.32
CA ASP A 47 -2.12 14.30 0.44
C ASP A 47 -1.29 15.44 -0.14
N THR A 48 -1.76 16.10 -1.20
CA THR A 48 -1.13 17.31 -1.73
C THR A 48 -0.97 18.35 -0.63
N PHE A 49 -2.02 18.59 0.16
CA PHE A 49 -1.94 19.50 1.30
C PHE A 49 -1.05 19.01 2.44
N LYS A 50 -0.91 17.70 2.65
CA LYS A 50 0.02 17.16 3.67
C LYS A 50 1.48 17.39 3.28
N ILE A 51 1.77 17.43 1.98
CA ILE A 51 3.09 17.74 1.44
C ILE A 51 3.34 19.25 1.50
N ASP A 52 2.39 20.03 0.99
CA ASP A 52 2.43 21.48 0.99
C ASP A 52 1.08 22.06 1.45
N SER A 53 1.05 22.59 2.68
CA SER A 53 -0.18 23.14 3.26
C SER A 53 -0.68 24.42 2.58
N ASN A 54 0.14 25.05 1.73
CA ASN A 54 -0.15 26.30 1.03
C ASN A 54 -0.55 26.08 -0.44
N SER A 55 -0.62 24.83 -0.91
CA SER A 55 -1.02 24.52 -2.28
C SER A 55 -2.35 25.18 -2.66
N ASP A 56 -2.49 25.61 -3.91
CA ASP A 56 -3.73 26.22 -4.39
C ASP A 56 -4.86 25.20 -4.37
N CYS A 57 -5.93 25.52 -3.63
CA CYS A 57 -7.04 24.59 -3.48
C CYS A 57 -7.88 24.43 -4.73
N GLY A 58 -8.01 25.48 -5.56
CA GLY A 58 -8.70 25.39 -6.84
C GLY A 58 -7.99 24.46 -7.82
N LEU A 59 -6.67 24.58 -7.93
CA LEU A 59 -5.86 23.69 -8.78
C LEU A 59 -5.93 22.26 -8.27
N THR A 60 -5.77 22.04 -6.96
CA THR A 60 -5.83 20.70 -6.35
C THR A 60 -7.23 20.08 -6.52
N TYR A 61 -8.30 20.86 -6.37
CA TYR A 61 -9.68 20.43 -6.63
C TYR A 61 -9.88 20.04 -8.10
N ASN A 62 -9.43 20.86 -9.05
CA ASN A 62 -9.54 20.57 -10.47
C ASN A 62 -8.82 19.27 -10.84
N ALA A 63 -7.65 19.02 -10.23
CA ALA A 63 -6.93 17.76 -10.40
C ALA A 63 -7.73 16.56 -9.86
N ALA A 64 -8.38 16.70 -8.70
CA ALA A 64 -9.25 15.65 -8.15
C ALA A 64 -10.45 15.36 -9.05
N VAL A 65 -11.13 16.40 -9.56
CA VAL A 65 -12.25 16.26 -10.51
C VAL A 65 -11.81 15.60 -11.81
N SER A 66 -10.64 15.99 -12.35
CA SER A 66 -10.07 15.38 -13.55
C SER A 66 -9.76 13.90 -13.34
N CYS A 67 -9.15 13.55 -12.20
CA CYS A 67 -8.95 12.16 -11.78
C CYS A 67 -10.28 11.38 -11.74
N ILE A 68 -11.32 11.93 -11.11
CA ILE A 68 -12.63 11.26 -11.04
C ILE A 68 -13.23 11.06 -12.44
N ASN A 69 -13.13 12.05 -13.33
CA ASN A 69 -13.59 11.94 -14.73
C ASN A 69 -12.89 10.81 -15.48
N GLU A 70 -11.57 10.67 -15.30
CA GLU A 70 -10.80 9.57 -15.88
C GLU A 70 -11.29 8.22 -15.34
N LYS A 71 -11.52 8.10 -14.03
CA LYS A 71 -12.03 6.85 -13.42
C LYS A 71 -13.43 6.51 -13.90
N VAL A 72 -14.32 7.50 -14.07
CA VAL A 72 -15.64 7.29 -14.69
C VAL A 72 -15.49 6.75 -16.11
N LYS A 73 -14.67 7.39 -16.95
CA LYS A 73 -14.48 6.97 -18.34
C LYS A 73 -13.98 5.52 -18.43
N ASN A 74 -13.00 5.17 -17.62
CA ASN A 74 -12.44 3.82 -17.59
C ASN A 74 -13.44 2.78 -17.07
N CYS A 75 -14.19 3.13 -16.02
CA CYS A 75 -15.17 2.26 -15.39
C CYS A 75 -16.38 2.01 -16.30
N LEU A 76 -16.93 3.07 -16.92
CA LEU A 76 -18.09 2.97 -17.82
C LEU A 76 -17.81 2.22 -19.12
N ARG A 77 -16.55 2.16 -19.57
CA ARG A 77 -16.17 1.37 -20.77
C ARG A 77 -16.49 -0.12 -20.60
N ASN A 78 -16.50 -0.61 -19.37
CA ASN A 78 -16.70 -2.03 -19.06
C ASN A 78 -17.95 -2.28 -18.18
N ALA A 79 -18.73 -1.25 -17.85
CA ALA A 79 -19.84 -1.37 -16.89
C ALA A 79 -21.11 -1.99 -17.51
N ARG A 80 -21.91 -2.69 -16.69
CA ARG A 80 -23.29 -3.06 -17.05
C ARG A 80 -24.21 -1.82 -16.98
N ASN A 81 -25.36 -1.86 -17.66
CA ASN A 81 -26.31 -0.73 -17.72
C ASN A 81 -26.77 -0.25 -16.32
N GLU A 82 -27.11 -1.17 -15.41
CA GLU A 82 -27.54 -0.84 -14.05
C GLU A 82 -26.42 -0.15 -13.23
N SER A 83 -25.17 -0.59 -13.39
CA SER A 83 -24.01 0.01 -12.74
C SER A 83 -23.70 1.41 -13.27
N THR A 84 -24.00 1.68 -14.55
CA THR A 84 -23.73 2.98 -15.19
C THR A 84 -24.39 4.15 -14.46
N GLN A 85 -25.66 4.00 -14.06
CA GLN A 85 -26.40 5.09 -13.40
C GLN A 85 -25.90 5.32 -11.97
N ALA A 86 -25.61 4.24 -11.24
CA ALA A 86 -25.00 4.32 -9.91
C ALA A 86 -23.60 4.96 -9.94
N ILE A 87 -22.76 4.59 -10.92
CA ILE A 87 -21.43 5.18 -11.13
C ILE A 87 -21.54 6.67 -11.43
N LYS A 88 -22.44 7.09 -12.32
CA LYS A 88 -22.67 8.51 -12.62
C LYS A 88 -23.13 9.28 -11.40
N PHE A 89 -24.03 8.71 -10.60
CA PHE A 89 -24.49 9.31 -9.35
C PHE A 89 -23.34 9.48 -8.34
N LEU A 90 -22.57 8.41 -8.08
CA LEU A 90 -21.41 8.49 -7.20
C LEU A 90 -20.37 9.49 -7.71
N ALA A 91 -20.13 9.54 -9.02
CA ALA A 91 -19.20 10.50 -9.60
C ALA A 91 -19.63 11.94 -9.32
N HIS A 92 -20.94 12.23 -9.37
CA HIS A 92 -21.47 13.53 -9.00
C HIS A 92 -21.23 13.84 -7.51
N VAL A 93 -21.51 12.87 -6.62
CA VAL A 93 -21.25 12.99 -5.18
C VAL A 93 -19.77 13.25 -4.87
N TYR A 94 -18.86 12.51 -5.50
CA TYR A 94 -17.43 12.66 -5.26
C TYR A 94 -16.85 13.92 -5.89
N LYS A 95 -17.36 14.38 -7.03
CA LYS A 95 -16.94 15.68 -7.59
C LYS A 95 -17.34 16.82 -6.66
N ALA A 96 -18.57 16.78 -6.14
CA ALA A 96 -19.16 17.80 -5.29
C ALA A 96 -18.92 19.22 -5.84
N ASP A 97 -19.08 20.24 -4.99
CA ASP A 97 -18.66 21.60 -5.33
C ASP A 97 -17.24 21.90 -4.78
N LYS A 98 -16.59 22.93 -5.32
CA LYS A 98 -15.25 23.34 -4.89
C LYS A 98 -15.20 23.72 -3.41
N ASN A 99 -16.24 24.34 -2.86
CA ASN A 99 -16.28 24.73 -1.46
C ASN A 99 -16.39 23.52 -0.53
N PHE A 100 -17.07 22.44 -0.96
CA PHE A 100 -17.08 21.17 -0.23
C PHE A 100 -15.65 20.67 0.06
N TYR A 101 -14.78 20.77 -0.95
CA TYR A 101 -13.36 20.44 -0.81
C TYR A 101 -12.60 21.50 -0.02
N CYS A 102 -12.68 22.77 -0.44
CA CYS A 102 -11.77 23.82 -0.01
C CYS A 102 -12.14 24.51 1.30
N GLU A 103 -13.43 24.62 1.59
CA GLU A 103 -13.97 25.34 2.74
C GLU A 103 -14.53 24.40 3.80
N ASP A 104 -15.15 23.31 3.37
CA ASP A 104 -15.81 22.35 4.25
C ASP A 104 -14.94 21.13 4.57
N GLY A 105 -13.79 20.99 3.91
CA GLY A 105 -12.81 19.94 4.18
C GLY A 105 -13.42 18.54 4.07
N LEU A 106 -14.30 18.33 3.09
CA LEU A 106 -15.00 17.06 2.84
C LEU A 106 -15.96 16.62 3.95
N LEU A 107 -16.22 17.49 4.93
CA LEU A 107 -17.25 17.26 5.93
C LEU A 107 -18.55 17.80 5.36
N MET A 108 -19.55 16.95 5.16
CA MET A 108 -20.86 17.38 4.70
C MET A 108 -21.46 18.38 5.69
N THR A 109 -21.39 19.68 5.35
CA THR A 109 -22.03 20.72 6.13
C THR A 109 -23.49 20.83 5.67
N LEU A 110 -24.41 20.78 6.62
CA LEU A 110 -25.85 20.80 6.31
C LEU A 110 -26.38 22.21 6.03
N ALA A 111 -25.48 23.17 5.77
CA ALA A 111 -25.85 24.54 5.44
C ALA A 111 -26.71 24.59 4.18
N ASN A 112 -26.35 23.79 3.17
CA ASN A 112 -27.05 23.74 1.88
C ASN A 112 -28.22 22.74 1.85
N HIS A 113 -28.35 21.89 2.88
CA HIS A 113 -29.40 20.88 2.98
C HIS A 113 -30.52 21.26 3.96
N ARG A 114 -30.57 22.52 4.39
CA ARG A 114 -31.51 22.99 5.41
C ARG A 114 -32.98 22.71 5.05
N GLN A 115 -33.39 22.98 3.82
CA GLN A 115 -34.77 22.77 3.38
C GLN A 115 -35.20 21.29 3.42
N ILE A 116 -34.30 20.39 3.02
CA ILE A 116 -34.55 18.94 3.03
C ILE A 116 -34.57 18.45 4.48
N ALA A 117 -33.57 18.83 5.27
CA ALA A 117 -33.43 18.42 6.65
C ALA A 117 -34.51 19.02 7.58
N GLN A 118 -35.06 20.21 7.29
CA GLN A 118 -36.08 20.86 8.12
C GLN A 118 -37.39 20.07 8.21
N LYS A 119 -37.69 19.23 7.21
CA LYS A 119 -38.85 18.34 7.25
C LYS A 119 -38.72 17.26 8.33
N ASP A 120 -37.49 16.83 8.56
CA ASP A 120 -37.19 15.68 9.42
C ASP A 120 -36.49 16.08 10.72
N CYS A 121 -35.98 17.30 10.86
CA CYS A 121 -35.11 17.72 11.96
C CYS A 121 -35.54 19.04 12.60
N SER A 122 -35.38 19.12 13.93
CA SER A 122 -35.65 20.33 14.71
C SER A 122 -34.59 21.43 14.51
N GLU A 123 -34.89 22.69 14.85
CA GLU A 123 -33.90 23.78 14.76
C GLU A 123 -32.64 23.54 15.61
N LYS A 124 -32.79 22.79 16.72
CA LYS A 124 -31.68 22.37 17.60
C LYS A 124 -30.64 21.53 16.84
N PHE A 125 -31.06 20.76 15.85
CA PHE A 125 -30.17 20.02 14.96
C PHE A 125 -29.19 20.96 14.25
N PHE A 126 -29.68 21.99 13.57
CA PHE A 126 -28.85 22.92 12.79
C PHE A 126 -27.87 23.70 13.67
N LYS A 127 -28.30 24.09 14.88
CA LYS A 127 -27.41 24.72 15.85
C LYS A 127 -26.29 23.77 16.29
N LYS A 128 -26.62 22.50 16.54
CA LYS A 128 -25.65 21.48 16.98
C LYS A 128 -24.67 21.12 15.86
N THR A 129 -25.14 20.92 14.64
CA THR A 129 -24.27 20.56 13.49
C THR A 129 -23.29 21.69 13.15
N ARG A 130 -23.73 22.96 13.20
CA ARG A 130 -22.83 24.12 13.06
C ARG A 130 -21.73 24.13 14.13
N LYS A 131 -22.07 23.78 15.37
CA LYS A 131 -21.09 23.67 16.47
C LYS A 131 -20.13 22.48 16.25
N CYS A 132 -20.65 21.34 15.78
CA CYS A 132 -19.87 20.14 15.51
C CYS A 132 -18.78 20.38 14.45
N SER A 133 -19.13 21.04 13.33
CA SER A 133 -18.17 21.33 12.26
C SER A 133 -17.21 22.47 12.60
N GLY A 134 -17.65 23.48 13.36
CA GLY A 134 -16.92 24.74 13.54
C GLY A 134 -15.45 24.59 13.98
N ASN A 135 -15.15 23.71 14.94
CA ASN A 135 -13.77 23.51 15.38
C ASN A 135 -12.91 22.85 14.30
N PHE A 136 -13.43 21.84 13.61
CA PHE A 136 -12.73 21.19 12.51
C PHE A 136 -12.48 22.18 11.37
N LEU A 137 -13.52 22.86 10.88
CA LEU A 137 -13.43 23.79 9.75
C LEU A 137 -12.46 24.94 10.01
N LYS A 138 -12.54 25.56 11.19
CA LYS A 138 -11.62 26.64 11.58
C LYS A 138 -10.16 26.20 11.52
N LYS A 139 -9.86 24.97 11.95
CA LYS A 139 -8.49 24.45 11.97
C LYS A 139 -8.05 23.93 10.60
N TYR A 140 -8.96 23.33 9.85
CA TYR A 140 -8.75 22.88 8.48
C TYR A 140 -8.37 24.05 7.56
N ARG A 141 -9.15 25.14 7.56
CA ARG A 141 -8.87 26.33 6.74
C ARG A 141 -7.55 27.00 7.08
N LYS A 142 -7.11 26.93 8.35
CA LYS A 142 -5.80 27.44 8.78
C LYS A 142 -4.64 26.57 8.29
N ASN A 143 -4.82 25.25 8.25
CA ASN A 143 -3.81 24.31 7.76
C ASN A 143 -4.50 23.03 7.27
N ARG A 144 -4.69 22.93 5.95
CA ARG A 144 -5.40 21.82 5.30
C ARG A 144 -4.62 20.50 5.43
N GLY A 145 -3.29 20.58 5.46
CA GLY A 145 -2.35 19.46 5.58
C GLY A 145 -2.12 18.91 6.97
N SER A 146 -2.67 19.55 8.01
CA SER A 146 -2.36 19.19 9.40
C SER A 146 -2.74 17.73 9.71
N PHE A 147 -1.78 16.93 10.18
CA PHE A 147 -2.04 15.55 10.65
C PHE A 147 -3.11 15.46 11.75
N LYS A 148 -3.33 16.54 12.51
CA LYS A 148 -4.40 16.60 13.53
C LYS A 148 -5.81 16.59 12.90
N ASN A 149 -5.94 16.79 11.59
CA ASN A 149 -7.22 16.77 10.87
C ASN A 149 -7.85 15.37 10.88
N CYS A 150 -7.07 14.29 10.95
CA CYS A 150 -7.56 12.92 11.16
C CYS A 150 -8.49 12.82 12.38
N LYS A 151 -7.98 13.22 13.56
CA LYS A 151 -8.75 13.19 14.81
C LYS A 151 -9.92 14.17 14.80
N ARG A 152 -9.71 15.40 14.32
CA ARG A 152 -10.76 16.45 14.31
C ARG A 152 -11.92 16.12 13.37
N PHE A 153 -11.63 15.56 12.20
CA PHE A 153 -12.65 15.13 11.25
C PHE A 153 -13.51 14.02 11.84
N PHE A 154 -12.88 13.02 12.48
CA PHE A 154 -13.59 11.96 13.20
C PHE A 154 -14.47 12.51 14.33
N GLU A 155 -13.95 13.41 15.16
CA GLU A 155 -14.72 14.04 16.24
C GLU A 155 -15.92 14.82 15.70
N ALA A 156 -15.74 15.53 14.57
CA ALA A 156 -16.81 16.24 13.89
C ALA A 156 -17.88 15.25 13.38
N LYS A 157 -17.50 14.18 12.67
CA LYS A 157 -18.43 13.13 12.20
C LYS A 157 -19.22 12.51 13.36
N ARG A 158 -18.55 12.14 14.45
CA ARG A 158 -19.22 11.57 15.63
C ARG A 158 -20.21 12.56 16.26
N CYS A 159 -19.85 13.84 16.32
CA CYS A 159 -20.74 14.89 16.81
C CYS A 159 -21.95 15.09 15.87
N MET A 160 -21.73 15.04 14.55
CA MET A 160 -22.81 15.10 13.55
C MET A 160 -23.76 13.92 13.66
N LEU A 161 -23.23 12.69 13.81
CA LEU A 161 -24.03 11.49 14.02
C LEU A 161 -24.95 11.64 15.24
N GLN A 162 -24.40 12.08 16.37
CA GLN A 162 -25.19 12.38 17.58
C GLN A 162 -26.15 13.56 17.41
N ALA A 163 -25.92 14.45 16.44
CA ALA A 163 -26.87 15.51 16.14
C ALA A 163 -28.06 14.94 15.37
N VAL A 164 -27.80 14.13 14.34
CA VAL A 164 -28.82 13.46 13.52
C VAL A 164 -29.68 12.53 14.39
N GLU A 165 -29.07 11.64 15.16
CA GLU A 165 -29.78 10.64 15.97
C GLU A 165 -30.67 11.29 17.05
N SER A 166 -30.25 12.41 17.64
CA SER A 166 -30.99 13.03 18.76
C SER A 166 -31.97 14.14 18.37
N ASN A 167 -31.93 14.64 17.12
CA ASN A 167 -32.70 15.84 16.76
C ASN A 167 -33.46 15.71 15.43
N CYS A 168 -33.46 14.51 14.82
CA CYS A 168 -34.19 14.21 13.60
C CYS A 168 -35.07 12.97 13.79
N ASN A 169 -36.24 13.01 13.17
CA ASN A 169 -37.17 11.89 13.05
C ASN A 169 -36.58 10.79 12.16
N THR A 170 -37.07 9.57 12.33
CA THR A 170 -36.71 8.44 11.47
C THR A 170 -37.23 8.67 10.06
N SER A 171 -36.32 8.87 9.11
CA SER A 171 -36.62 9.06 7.70
C SER A 171 -35.53 8.42 6.82
N ARG A 172 -35.81 8.26 5.53
CA ARG A 172 -34.81 7.79 4.56
C ARG A 172 -33.59 8.72 4.51
N TRP A 173 -33.81 10.02 4.66
CA TRP A 173 -32.74 11.01 4.72
C TRP A 173 -31.90 10.83 5.99
N GLN A 174 -32.54 10.70 7.15
CA GLN A 174 -31.85 10.46 8.42
C GLN A 174 -30.99 9.19 8.36
N GLN A 175 -31.52 8.10 7.80
CA GLN A 175 -30.78 6.84 7.64
C GLN A 175 -29.56 7.00 6.71
N ALA A 176 -29.70 7.72 5.59
CA ALA A 176 -28.58 8.00 4.69
C ALA A 176 -27.48 8.81 5.39
N MET A 177 -27.85 9.86 6.12
CA MET A 177 -26.91 10.68 6.89
C MET A 177 -26.20 9.86 7.99
N ILE A 178 -26.94 8.99 8.69
CA ILE A 178 -26.36 8.08 9.68
C ILE A 178 -25.36 7.14 9.02
N ALA A 179 -25.69 6.57 7.85
CA ALA A 179 -24.79 5.68 7.11
C ALA A 179 -23.50 6.41 6.71
N ASP A 180 -23.60 7.63 6.18
CA ASP A 180 -22.45 8.45 5.79
C ASP A 180 -21.54 8.78 6.98
N TYR A 181 -22.11 9.20 8.12
CA TYR A 181 -21.30 9.52 9.30
C TYR A 181 -20.74 8.29 10.02
N LYS A 182 -21.41 7.12 9.93
CA LYS A 182 -20.90 5.84 10.44
C LYS A 182 -19.85 5.22 9.53
N HIS A 183 -19.84 5.57 8.24
CA HIS A 183 -18.87 5.06 7.30
C HIS A 183 -17.46 5.39 7.78
N LYS A 184 -16.54 4.42 7.77
CA LYS A 184 -15.25 4.56 8.48
C LYS A 184 -14.20 5.37 7.71
N TYR A 185 -14.42 5.63 6.43
CA TYR A 185 -13.49 6.39 5.60
C TYR A 185 -13.18 7.77 6.18
N ASN A 186 -11.89 8.09 6.25
CA ASN A 186 -11.36 9.35 6.70
C ASN A 186 -10.08 9.70 5.91
N PRO A 187 -10.16 10.60 4.91
CA PRO A 187 -9.04 10.85 4.01
C PRO A 187 -7.82 11.49 4.71
N TYR A 188 -8.02 12.06 5.90
CA TYR A 188 -6.96 12.71 6.68
C TYR A 188 -6.12 11.71 7.49
N CYS A 189 -6.62 10.51 7.76
CA CYS A 189 -5.90 9.50 8.51
C CYS A 189 -4.91 8.72 7.63
N PRO A 190 -3.75 8.27 8.17
CA PRO A 190 -2.75 7.54 7.37
C PRO A 190 -3.27 6.26 6.71
N ASP A 191 -4.20 5.56 7.36
CA ASP A 191 -4.85 4.34 6.87
C ASP A 191 -6.19 4.60 6.17
N ARG A 192 -6.57 5.86 5.98
CA ARG A 192 -7.84 6.33 5.42
C ARG A 192 -9.07 5.90 6.21
N GLN A 193 -8.90 5.62 7.50
CA GLN A 193 -9.97 5.14 8.36
C GLN A 193 -10.05 5.98 9.64
N ASP A 194 -11.25 6.12 10.20
CA ASP A 194 -11.46 6.85 11.44
C ASP A 194 -10.68 6.21 12.61
N PRO A 195 -10.14 7.00 13.55
CA PRO A 195 -9.47 6.46 14.73
C PRO A 195 -10.39 5.51 15.52
N GLY A 196 -9.92 4.29 15.78
CA GLY A 196 -10.70 3.27 16.51
C GLY A 196 -11.80 2.60 15.68
N SER A 197 -11.90 2.90 14.38
CA SER A 197 -12.82 2.22 13.46
C SER A 197 -12.37 0.79 13.10
N HIS A 198 -11.11 0.48 13.36
CA HIS A 198 -10.75 -0.88 13.73
C HIS A 198 -11.42 -1.15 15.07
N LYS A 199 -12.52 -1.92 15.06
CA LYS A 199 -12.66 -2.89 16.15
C LYS A 199 -11.28 -3.50 16.25
N VAL A 200 -10.59 -3.24 17.35
CA VAL A 200 -9.44 -4.02 17.79
C VAL A 200 -10.02 -5.39 18.07
N GLY A 201 -10.45 -6.11 17.02
CA GLY A 201 -10.51 -7.54 17.08
C GLY A 201 -9.11 -7.93 17.50
N GLY A 202 -9.00 -8.81 18.50
CA GLY A 202 -7.75 -9.45 18.88
C GLY A 202 -7.20 -10.31 17.74
N GLY A 203 -6.94 -9.72 16.58
CA GLY A 203 -6.12 -10.26 15.53
C GLY A 203 -4.64 -10.06 15.89
N ALA A 204 -3.77 -10.69 15.11
CA ALA A 204 -2.33 -10.77 15.39
C ALA A 204 -1.59 -9.41 15.55
N PHE A 205 -2.23 -8.28 15.18
CA PHE A 205 -1.64 -6.94 15.21
C PHE A 205 -2.27 -5.99 16.24
N GLY A 206 -3.22 -6.48 17.05
CA GLY A 206 -3.86 -5.71 18.12
C GLY A 206 -4.51 -4.42 17.60
N ARG A 207 -4.12 -3.28 18.16
CA ARG A 207 -4.64 -1.94 17.80
C ARG A 207 -4.19 -1.43 16.44
N CYS A 208 -3.23 -2.08 15.80
CA CYS A 208 -2.76 -1.71 14.47
C CYS A 208 -3.41 -2.60 13.41
N THR A 209 -3.63 -2.03 12.22
CA THR A 209 -3.80 -2.87 11.02
C THR A 209 -2.45 -3.49 10.63
N GLN A 210 -2.49 -4.59 9.89
CA GLN A 210 -1.30 -5.16 9.26
C GLN A 210 -0.55 -4.10 8.44
N LYS A 211 -1.25 -3.32 7.61
CA LYS A 211 -0.66 -2.24 6.80
C LYS A 211 0.04 -1.18 7.66
N SER A 212 -0.62 -0.70 8.71
CA SER A 212 -0.06 0.30 9.64
C SER A 212 1.15 -0.24 10.40
N TYR A 213 1.11 -1.51 10.80
CA TYR A 213 2.22 -2.21 11.42
C TYR A 213 3.42 -2.30 10.46
N VAL A 214 3.21 -2.76 9.23
CA VAL A 214 4.26 -2.86 8.20
C VAL A 214 4.90 -1.50 7.91
N ILE A 215 4.10 -0.44 7.72
CA ILE A 215 4.62 0.93 7.49
C ILE A 215 5.50 1.40 8.65
N LYS A 216 5.08 1.14 9.90
CA LYS A 216 5.89 1.51 11.08
C LYS A 216 7.18 0.69 11.16
N SER A 217 7.13 -0.59 10.83
CA SER A 217 8.30 -1.47 10.80
C SER A 217 9.28 -1.09 9.69
N ARG A 218 8.79 -0.68 8.51
CA ARG A 218 9.60 -0.10 7.42
C ARG A 218 10.39 1.13 7.88
N GLY A 219 9.79 1.98 8.71
CA GLY A 219 10.50 3.10 9.36
C GLY A 219 11.69 2.63 10.22
N CYS A 220 11.53 1.54 10.97
CA CYS A 220 12.63 0.95 11.75
C CYS A 220 13.75 0.38 10.86
N ILE A 221 13.37 -0.23 9.74
CA ILE A 221 14.33 -0.78 8.77
C ILE A 221 15.14 0.35 8.12
N ALA A 222 14.50 1.44 7.72
CA ALA A 222 15.19 2.62 7.19
C ALA A 222 16.18 3.22 8.21
N LEU A 223 15.76 3.38 9.47
CA LEU A 223 16.66 3.83 10.55
C LEU A 223 17.89 2.93 10.71
N PHE A 224 17.68 1.61 10.65
CA PHE A 224 18.78 0.65 10.70
C PHE A 224 19.72 0.77 9.50
N VAL A 225 19.18 0.79 8.28
CA VAL A 225 19.97 0.89 7.04
C VAL A 225 20.79 2.17 7.02
N HIS A 226 20.21 3.31 7.40
CA HIS A 226 20.93 4.58 7.49
C HIS A 226 22.04 4.53 8.55
N ALA A 227 21.79 3.91 9.72
CA ALA A 227 22.80 3.77 10.77
C ALA A 227 23.99 2.90 10.33
N ILE A 228 23.75 1.82 9.57
CA ILE A 228 24.85 1.01 9.02
C ILE A 228 25.56 1.72 7.87
N GLN A 229 24.87 2.50 7.03
CA GLN A 229 25.50 3.30 5.98
C GLN A 229 26.45 4.35 6.59
N GLN A 230 26.02 5.05 7.64
CA GLN A 230 26.82 6.05 8.36
C GLN A 230 28.08 5.45 9.02
N SER A 231 28.01 4.20 9.47
CA SER A 231 29.15 3.50 10.08
C SER A 231 29.96 2.67 9.08
N SER A 232 29.68 2.80 7.78
CA SER A 232 30.29 2.00 6.70
C SER A 232 30.16 0.49 6.90
N GLY A 233 29.02 0.06 7.46
CA GLY A 233 28.72 -1.34 7.75
C GLY A 233 29.37 -1.88 9.04
N ARG A 234 30.21 -1.08 9.72
CA ARG A 234 30.83 -1.49 10.98
C ARG A 234 29.76 -1.77 12.03
N HIS A 235 30.01 -2.79 12.85
CA HIS A 235 29.12 -3.19 13.94
C HIS A 235 27.68 -3.55 13.54
N CYS A 236 27.44 -4.01 12.29
CA CYS A 236 26.09 -4.32 11.80
C CYS A 236 25.23 -5.11 12.80
N ARG A 237 25.76 -6.18 13.39
CA ARG A 237 25.03 -6.99 14.40
C ARG A 237 24.63 -6.20 15.64
N SER A 238 25.52 -5.35 16.15
CA SER A 238 25.18 -4.45 17.26
C SER A 238 24.12 -3.43 16.84
N THR A 239 24.17 -2.92 15.61
CA THR A 239 23.18 -1.98 15.06
C THR A 239 21.81 -2.64 14.87
N VAL A 240 21.75 -3.93 14.49
CA VAL A 240 20.50 -4.71 14.50
C VAL A 240 19.88 -4.64 15.91
N ASN A 241 20.63 -4.99 16.95
CA ASN A 241 20.10 -5.00 18.32
C ASN A 241 19.71 -3.60 18.84
N LYS A 242 20.61 -2.63 18.70
CA LYS A 242 20.45 -1.28 19.29
C LYS A 242 19.44 -0.42 18.53
N VAL A 243 19.35 -0.55 17.21
CA VAL A 243 18.49 0.30 16.37
C VAL A 243 17.25 -0.46 15.91
N LEU A 244 17.44 -1.53 15.13
CA LEU A 244 16.31 -2.23 14.50
C LEU A 244 15.40 -2.86 15.55
N LEU A 245 15.94 -3.73 16.41
CA LEU A 245 15.14 -4.48 17.38
C LEU A 245 14.49 -3.56 18.39
N THR A 246 15.23 -2.56 18.89
CA THR A 246 14.70 -1.56 19.82
C THR A 246 13.53 -0.79 19.20
N CYS A 247 13.63 -0.42 17.92
CA CYS A 247 12.54 0.25 17.21
C CYS A 247 11.33 -0.67 16.98
N ILE A 248 11.56 -1.90 16.51
CA ILE A 248 10.49 -2.88 16.27
C ILE A 248 9.77 -3.23 17.57
N LYS A 249 10.48 -3.45 18.69
CA LYS A 249 9.89 -3.64 20.02
C LYS A 249 8.92 -2.52 20.39
N LYS A 250 9.32 -1.25 20.17
CA LYS A 250 8.44 -0.09 20.43
C LYS A 250 7.20 -0.10 19.53
N THR A 251 7.36 -0.45 18.25
CA THR A 251 6.23 -0.58 17.30
C THR A 251 5.27 -1.68 17.73
N VAL A 252 5.78 -2.87 18.04
CA VAL A 252 5.00 -4.02 18.50
C VAL A 252 4.27 -3.69 19.80
N LYS A 253 4.95 -3.14 20.81
CA LYS A 253 4.32 -2.70 22.06
C LYS A 253 3.18 -1.71 21.84
N ARG A 254 3.36 -0.76 20.91
CA ARG A 254 2.32 0.24 20.60
C ARG A 254 1.10 -0.41 19.95
N CYS A 255 1.31 -1.36 19.06
CA CYS A 255 0.25 -2.07 18.36
C CYS A 255 -0.46 -3.07 19.28
N LEU A 256 0.26 -3.85 20.08
CA LEU A 256 -0.28 -4.92 20.92
C LEU A 256 -0.57 -4.48 22.37
N ARG A 257 -0.49 -3.18 22.67
CA ARG A 257 -0.78 -2.67 24.01
C ARG A 257 -2.19 -3.10 24.44
N GLY A 258 -2.32 -3.73 25.60
CA GLY A 258 -3.62 -4.14 26.13
C GLY A 258 -4.30 -5.30 25.37
N THR A 259 -3.59 -5.96 24.45
CA THR A 259 -4.04 -7.20 23.82
C THR A 259 -3.21 -8.42 24.24
N ARG A 260 -2.03 -8.20 24.84
CA ARG A 260 -1.15 -9.23 25.42
C ARG A 260 -0.45 -8.66 26.67
N ASP A 261 0.01 -9.55 27.55
CA ASP A 261 0.90 -9.19 28.64
C ASP A 261 2.20 -8.59 28.09
N THR A 262 2.65 -7.48 28.68
CA THR A 262 3.81 -6.73 28.17
C THR A 262 5.14 -7.43 28.36
N LYS A 263 5.29 -8.26 29.40
CA LYS A 263 6.54 -9.01 29.65
C LYS A 263 6.64 -10.18 28.69
N GLN A 264 5.53 -10.88 28.44
CA GLN A 264 5.48 -11.96 27.45
C GLN A 264 5.75 -11.44 26.04
N LEU A 265 5.21 -10.26 25.71
CA LEU A 265 5.48 -9.61 24.44
C LEU A 265 6.94 -9.23 24.24
N ASP A 266 7.63 -8.77 25.29
CA ASP A 266 9.07 -8.49 25.22
C ASP A 266 9.88 -9.75 24.97
N SER A 267 9.59 -10.83 25.71
CA SER A 267 10.26 -12.12 25.52
C SER A 267 10.01 -12.70 24.12
N ASP A 268 8.79 -12.60 23.59
CA ASP A 268 8.45 -13.12 22.26
C ASP A 268 9.18 -12.33 21.18
N VAL A 269 9.19 -11.01 21.25
CA VAL A 269 9.91 -10.16 20.29
C VAL A 269 11.42 -10.39 20.37
N GLU A 270 11.99 -10.59 21.56
CA GLU A 270 13.41 -10.94 21.72
C GLU A 270 13.73 -12.31 21.14
N ARG A 271 12.96 -13.34 21.47
CA ARG A 271 13.16 -14.69 20.95
C ARG A 271 13.05 -14.72 19.43
N SER A 272 12.05 -14.03 18.89
CA SER A 272 11.82 -13.92 17.45
C SER A 272 12.95 -13.19 16.74
N LEU A 273 13.46 -12.10 17.30
CA LEU A 273 14.35 -11.18 16.58
C LEU A 273 15.84 -11.34 16.91
N ASN A 274 16.21 -12.00 18.00
CA ASN A 274 17.59 -12.24 18.39
C ASN A 274 18.20 -13.50 17.75
N GLY A 275 17.51 -14.11 16.78
CA GLY A 275 18.00 -15.27 16.05
C GLY A 275 19.11 -14.93 15.07
N GLN A 276 20.10 -15.83 14.93
CA GLN A 276 21.20 -15.72 13.96
C GLN A 276 20.69 -15.55 12.51
N ALA A 277 19.54 -16.15 12.19
CA ALA A 277 18.92 -16.02 10.87
C ALA A 277 18.55 -14.55 10.54
N ILE A 278 17.98 -13.81 11.50
CA ILE A 278 17.63 -12.40 11.30
C ILE A 278 18.88 -11.53 11.21
N GLN A 279 19.86 -11.78 12.07
CA GLN A 279 21.15 -11.08 11.99
C GLN A 279 21.78 -11.24 10.61
N ASN A 280 21.82 -12.47 10.08
CA ASN A 280 22.34 -12.75 8.76
C ASN A 280 21.46 -12.14 7.65
N GLN A 281 20.13 -12.15 7.79
CA GLN A 281 19.23 -11.55 6.81
C GLN A 281 19.50 -10.06 6.62
N TYR A 282 19.68 -9.31 7.71
CA TYR A 282 19.94 -7.88 7.63
C TYR A 282 21.41 -7.56 7.34
N CYS A 283 22.37 -8.29 7.91
CA CYS A 283 23.80 -7.98 7.73
C CYS A 283 24.43 -8.58 6.47
N GLU A 284 23.94 -9.72 6.00
CA GLU A 284 24.49 -10.41 4.82
C GLU A 284 23.50 -10.50 3.66
N GLY A 285 22.19 -10.44 3.95
CA GLY A 285 21.13 -10.63 2.97
C GLY A 285 20.49 -9.35 2.45
N GLY A 286 20.95 -8.17 2.87
CA GLY A 286 20.47 -6.88 2.38
C GLY A 286 18.99 -6.57 2.61
N TYR A 287 18.25 -7.49 3.26
CA TYR A 287 16.79 -7.49 3.45
C TYR A 287 15.97 -7.12 2.21
N LEU A 288 15.33 -8.11 1.58
CA LEU A 288 14.28 -7.87 0.58
C LEU A 288 12.91 -8.25 1.17
N GLU A 289 11.96 -7.32 1.12
CA GLU A 289 10.58 -7.58 1.50
C GLU A 289 9.87 -8.40 0.41
N THR A 290 9.33 -9.57 0.78
CA THR A 290 8.63 -10.47 -0.15
C THR A 290 7.33 -10.98 0.45
N LEU A 291 6.42 -11.43 -0.41
CA LEU A 291 5.18 -12.09 -0.01
C LEU A 291 5.42 -13.56 0.39
N PRO A 292 4.64 -14.11 1.34
CA PRO A 292 4.69 -15.52 1.70
C PRO A 292 3.99 -16.37 0.62
N LEU A 293 4.67 -16.58 -0.51
CA LEU A 293 4.18 -17.38 -1.63
C LEU A 293 4.80 -18.78 -1.61
N ASP A 294 4.00 -19.79 -1.95
CA ASP A 294 4.36 -21.20 -1.95
C ASP A 294 4.40 -21.80 -3.37
N ALA A 295 4.92 -23.02 -3.49
CA ALA A 295 5.04 -23.74 -4.75
C ALA A 295 3.70 -24.18 -5.37
N GLY A 296 2.60 -24.13 -4.61
CA GLY A 296 1.26 -24.34 -5.15
C GLY A 296 0.71 -23.09 -5.86
N ARG A 297 1.26 -21.91 -5.56
CA ARG A 297 0.85 -20.63 -6.17
C ARG A 297 1.82 -20.09 -7.19
N CYS A 298 3.10 -20.44 -7.10
CA CYS A 298 4.15 -19.93 -7.98
C CYS A 298 4.92 -21.06 -8.66
N SER A 299 5.40 -20.82 -9.88
CA SER A 299 6.24 -21.77 -10.60
C SER A 299 7.61 -21.93 -9.93
N LYS A 300 8.35 -23.01 -10.24
CA LYS A 300 9.74 -23.18 -9.78
C LYS A 300 10.65 -22.04 -10.23
N GLU A 301 10.43 -21.53 -11.44
CA GLU A 301 11.18 -20.43 -12.02
C GLU A 301 11.10 -19.15 -11.18
N TYR A 302 9.95 -18.88 -10.53
CA TYR A 302 9.83 -17.78 -9.58
C TYR A 302 10.88 -17.87 -8.46
N PHE A 303 11.00 -19.03 -7.80
CA PHE A 303 11.89 -19.21 -6.66
C PHE A 303 13.37 -19.18 -7.07
N GLU A 304 13.71 -19.80 -8.20
CA GLU A 304 15.07 -19.83 -8.72
C GLU A 304 15.54 -18.44 -9.19
N THR A 305 14.67 -17.72 -9.90
CA THR A 305 15.00 -16.43 -10.51
C THR A 305 15.00 -15.29 -9.48
N LEU A 306 14.09 -15.31 -8.50
CA LEU A 306 14.03 -14.27 -7.47
C LEU A 306 15.33 -14.20 -6.64
N GLN A 307 15.85 -15.35 -6.20
CA GLN A 307 17.10 -15.38 -5.44
C GLN A 307 18.32 -15.23 -6.33
N GLY A 308 18.34 -15.90 -7.48
CA GLY A 308 19.47 -15.93 -8.38
C GLY A 308 19.62 -14.64 -9.20
N LYS A 309 18.65 -14.33 -10.06
CA LYS A 309 18.78 -13.24 -11.04
C LYS A 309 18.41 -11.88 -10.48
N CYS A 310 17.32 -11.77 -9.69
CA CYS A 310 16.88 -10.46 -9.21
C CYS A 310 17.80 -9.91 -8.11
N ASN A 311 18.28 -10.75 -7.18
CA ASN A 311 18.88 -10.26 -5.94
C ASN A 311 20.41 -10.42 -5.86
N SER A 312 21.03 -11.39 -6.54
CA SER A 312 22.44 -11.75 -6.33
C SER A 312 23.43 -10.59 -6.50
N GLY A 313 23.26 -9.77 -7.55
CA GLY A 313 24.11 -8.61 -7.81
C GLY A 313 24.03 -7.57 -6.69
N PHE A 314 22.82 -7.26 -6.25
CA PHE A 314 22.58 -6.36 -5.12
C PHE A 314 23.22 -6.89 -3.82
N ILE A 315 23.06 -8.18 -3.51
CA ILE A 315 23.65 -8.80 -2.32
C ILE A 315 25.17 -8.73 -2.34
N ALA A 316 25.80 -9.05 -3.48
CA ALA A 316 27.25 -8.96 -3.62
C ALA A 316 27.74 -7.54 -3.32
N LYS A 317 27.06 -6.53 -3.89
CA LYS A 317 27.37 -5.11 -3.68
C LYS A 317 27.16 -4.67 -2.23
N TYR A 318 26.03 -5.06 -1.63
CA TYR A 318 25.71 -4.77 -0.24
C TYR A 318 26.74 -5.37 0.73
N ARG A 319 27.21 -6.59 0.47
CA ARG A 319 28.26 -7.24 1.29
C ARG A 319 29.60 -6.54 1.14
N ALA A 320 29.97 -6.17 -0.08
CA ALA A 320 31.22 -5.48 -0.37
C ALA A 320 31.28 -4.10 0.29
N ASN A 321 30.19 -3.31 0.20
CA ASN A 321 30.11 -2.00 0.81
C ASN A 321 28.66 -1.64 1.18
N LYS A 322 28.33 -1.77 2.47
CA LYS A 322 27.01 -1.42 3.01
C LYS A 322 26.68 0.08 2.91
N ALA A 323 27.68 0.91 2.62
CA ALA A 323 27.55 2.36 2.43
C ALA A 323 27.55 2.77 0.94
N ASP A 324 27.57 1.83 0.01
CA ASP A 324 27.62 2.15 -1.42
C ASP A 324 26.39 3.00 -1.82
N PRO A 325 26.60 4.21 -2.37
CA PRO A 325 25.50 5.12 -2.70
C PRO A 325 24.55 4.55 -3.78
N ASN A 326 25.00 3.57 -4.57
CA ASN A 326 24.18 2.94 -5.60
C ASN A 326 23.21 1.90 -5.03
N LEU A 327 23.31 1.49 -3.75
CA LEU A 327 22.40 0.52 -3.16
C LEU A 327 20.93 0.96 -3.25
N CYS A 328 20.67 2.28 -3.22
CA CYS A 328 19.34 2.84 -3.45
C CYS A 328 18.77 2.45 -4.82
N TRP A 329 19.53 2.68 -5.90
CA TRP A 329 19.12 2.33 -7.27
C TRP A 329 19.06 0.82 -7.49
N GLU A 330 20.06 0.09 -7.00
CA GLU A 330 20.11 -1.37 -7.16
C GLU A 330 18.92 -2.05 -6.47
N TYR A 331 18.55 -1.57 -5.28
CA TYR A 331 17.40 -2.10 -4.56
C TYR A 331 16.07 -1.82 -5.28
N SER A 332 15.92 -0.67 -5.96
CA SER A 332 14.71 -0.41 -6.77
C SER A 332 14.61 -1.37 -7.94
N MET A 333 15.74 -1.67 -8.61
CA MET A 333 15.79 -2.68 -9.68
C MET A 333 15.44 -4.09 -9.17
N VAL A 334 15.94 -4.48 -7.99
CA VAL A 334 15.59 -5.76 -7.36
C VAL A 334 14.10 -5.87 -7.10
N LYS A 335 13.48 -4.81 -6.55
CA LYS A 335 12.03 -4.78 -6.29
C LYS A 335 11.20 -4.88 -7.56
N GLU A 336 11.59 -4.16 -8.62
CA GLU A 336 10.92 -4.22 -9.91
C GLU A 336 11.00 -5.63 -10.50
N CYS A 337 12.19 -6.23 -10.49
CA CYS A 337 12.39 -7.63 -10.90
C CYS A 337 11.51 -8.58 -10.09
N ALA A 338 11.52 -8.46 -8.75
CA ALA A 338 10.71 -9.29 -7.86
C ALA A 338 9.21 -9.12 -8.11
N ARG A 339 8.74 -7.89 -8.35
CA ARG A 339 7.35 -7.58 -8.71
C ARG A 339 6.96 -8.28 -10.00
N ASN A 340 7.75 -8.12 -11.05
CA ASN A 340 7.48 -8.72 -12.37
C ASN A 340 7.48 -10.25 -12.28
N MET A 341 8.43 -10.83 -11.55
CA MET A 341 8.45 -12.28 -11.31
C MET A 341 7.18 -12.75 -10.58
N THR A 342 6.74 -12.00 -9.57
CA THR A 342 5.54 -12.33 -8.80
C THR A 342 4.28 -12.27 -9.68
N LEU A 343 4.15 -11.25 -10.53
CA LEU A 343 2.99 -11.06 -11.39
C LEU A 343 2.93 -12.07 -12.54
N ASN A 344 4.08 -12.47 -13.09
CA ASN A 344 4.15 -13.31 -14.29
C ASN A 344 4.20 -14.81 -13.97
N HIS A 345 4.73 -15.19 -12.82
CA HIS A 345 4.99 -16.61 -12.49
C HIS A 345 4.19 -17.12 -11.30
N CYS A 346 3.23 -16.34 -10.79
CA CYS A 346 2.32 -16.76 -9.73
C CYS A 346 0.86 -16.54 -10.10
N SER A 347 0.00 -17.44 -9.63
CA SER A 347 -1.45 -17.27 -9.67
C SER A 347 -1.91 -16.43 -8.48
N LEU A 348 -2.39 -15.21 -8.75
CA LEU A 348 -2.71 -14.21 -7.73
C LEU A 348 -4.20 -13.85 -7.74
N THR A 349 -4.82 -13.89 -6.55
CA THR A 349 -6.11 -13.23 -6.31
C THR A 349 -5.95 -11.71 -6.34
N ASP A 350 -7.04 -10.97 -6.50
CA ASP A 350 -6.98 -9.50 -6.55
C ASP A 350 -6.46 -8.89 -5.25
N ASP A 351 -6.78 -9.48 -4.10
CA ASP A 351 -6.22 -9.09 -2.81
C ASP A 351 -4.69 -9.26 -2.77
N LEU A 352 -4.15 -10.32 -3.38
CA LEU A 352 -2.70 -10.53 -3.45
C LEU A 352 -2.05 -9.56 -4.42
N LYS A 353 -2.70 -9.20 -5.53
CA LYS A 353 -2.18 -8.17 -6.45
C LYS A 353 -2.05 -6.82 -5.74
N GLN A 354 -3.03 -6.43 -4.92
CA GLN A 354 -2.94 -5.22 -4.10
C GLN A 354 -1.79 -5.30 -3.08
N GLN A 355 -1.54 -6.49 -2.52
CA GLN A 355 -0.39 -6.71 -1.63
C GLN A 355 0.95 -6.65 -2.37
N VAL A 356 1.04 -7.14 -3.61
CA VAL A 356 2.22 -7.01 -4.47
C VAL A 356 2.56 -5.53 -4.67
N GLU A 357 1.57 -4.69 -4.99
CA GLU A 357 1.78 -3.25 -5.14
C GLU A 357 2.21 -2.57 -3.83
N PHE A 358 1.67 -3.01 -2.70
CA PHE A 358 2.06 -2.48 -1.40
C PHE A 358 3.48 -2.92 -0.97
N VAL A 359 3.84 -4.18 -1.21
CA VAL A 359 5.14 -4.77 -0.85
C VAL A 359 6.25 -4.19 -1.72
N TYR A 360 6.06 -4.17 -3.04
CA TYR A 360 7.05 -3.66 -4.00
C TYR A 360 6.81 -2.20 -4.42
N GLY A 361 6.04 -1.45 -3.63
CA GLY A 361 5.80 -0.01 -3.85
C GLY A 361 7.06 0.84 -3.64
N ASP A 362 6.89 2.14 -3.46
CA ASP A 362 7.99 3.11 -3.45
C ASP A 362 8.96 3.02 -2.26
N PHE A 363 8.67 2.26 -1.21
CA PHE A 363 9.53 2.18 -0.02
C PHE A 363 10.90 1.57 -0.33
N ASN A 364 11.98 2.29 -0.01
CA ASN A 364 13.35 1.85 -0.23
C ASN A 364 14.27 2.33 0.90
N PRO A 365 14.70 1.46 1.83
CA PRO A 365 15.44 1.88 3.01
C PRO A 365 16.85 2.38 2.71
N PHE A 366 17.40 2.10 1.53
CA PHE A 366 18.75 2.51 1.12
C PHE A 366 18.81 3.94 0.60
N CYS A 367 17.65 4.55 0.30
CA CYS A 367 17.56 5.92 -0.18
C CYS A 367 17.38 6.91 0.98
N LYS A 368 17.85 8.15 0.80
CA LYS A 368 17.82 9.20 1.83
C LYS A 368 16.43 9.47 2.41
N ASN A 369 15.39 9.40 1.57
CA ASN A 369 13.99 9.66 1.96
C ASN A 369 13.18 8.36 2.15
N ALA A 370 13.85 7.21 2.28
CA ALA A 370 13.23 5.90 2.34
C ALA A 370 12.30 5.58 1.13
N LYS A 371 12.57 6.19 -0.03
CA LYS A 371 11.78 6.09 -1.25
C LYS A 371 12.66 5.84 -2.47
N ASP A 372 12.16 5.06 -3.41
CA ASP A 372 12.84 4.82 -4.69
C ASP A 372 13.19 6.13 -5.39
N PRO A 373 14.30 6.14 -6.15
CA PRO A 373 14.56 7.24 -7.06
C PRO A 373 13.44 7.30 -8.10
N VAL A 374 12.98 8.51 -8.41
CA VAL A 374 12.09 8.72 -9.56
C VAL A 374 12.90 8.32 -10.78
N VAL A 375 12.44 7.32 -11.53
CA VAL A 375 13.00 7.01 -12.85
C VAL A 375 12.61 8.16 -13.77
N SER A 376 13.37 9.26 -13.70
CA SER A 376 13.43 10.20 -14.80
C SER A 376 13.94 9.41 -16.00
N ASN A 377 13.23 9.46 -17.12
CA ASN A 377 13.63 8.87 -18.40
C ASN A 377 15.03 9.38 -18.79
N LEU A 378 16.07 8.79 -18.23
CA LEU A 378 17.43 8.92 -18.72
C LEU A 378 17.50 7.97 -19.90
N VAL A 379 17.30 8.55 -21.08
CA VAL A 379 17.77 8.00 -22.35
C VAL A 379 19.17 7.43 -22.12
N PRO A 380 19.46 6.17 -22.55
CA PRO A 380 20.80 5.62 -22.46
C PRO A 380 21.77 6.42 -23.33
N GLY A 381 22.40 7.43 -22.74
CA GLY A 381 23.51 8.15 -23.33
C GLY A 381 24.77 7.30 -23.24
N GLU A 382 25.30 6.97 -24.40
CA GLU A 382 26.63 6.44 -24.64
C GLU A 382 27.69 6.98 -23.67
N ASN A 383 28.37 6.06 -22.96
CA ASN A 383 29.82 5.92 -23.03
C ASN A 383 30.31 4.94 -21.96
N LYS A 384 30.54 3.69 -22.36
CA LYS A 384 31.64 2.89 -21.79
C LYS A 384 32.20 2.00 -22.87
N ARG A 385 33.26 2.51 -23.51
CA ARG A 385 34.25 1.75 -24.29
C ARG A 385 34.52 0.41 -23.61
N ARG A 386 34.08 -0.66 -24.26
CA ARG A 386 34.42 -2.03 -23.88
C ARG A 386 35.68 -2.40 -24.68
N THR A 387 36.85 -2.20 -24.08
CA THR A 387 38.08 -2.85 -24.54
C THR A 387 37.94 -4.35 -24.30
N THR A 388 37.82 -5.08 -25.38
CA THR A 388 37.94 -6.53 -25.47
C THR A 388 39.37 -6.93 -25.07
N LYS A 389 39.51 -7.63 -23.94
CA LYS A 389 40.59 -8.60 -23.77
C LYS A 389 39.99 -9.90 -23.27
N THR A 390 39.97 -10.85 -24.21
CA THR A 390 39.82 -12.28 -24.00
C THR A 390 40.90 -12.77 -23.03
N GLY A 391 40.45 -13.32 -21.90
CA GLY A 391 41.30 -13.92 -20.88
C GLY A 391 40.54 -15.05 -20.23
N THR A 392 40.59 -16.22 -20.85
CA THR A 392 40.03 -17.48 -20.36
C THR A 392 40.65 -17.81 -19.01
N SER A 393 39.88 -17.73 -17.93
CA SER A 393 40.26 -18.34 -16.65
C SER A 393 39.10 -19.20 -16.14
N ARG A 394 39.31 -20.52 -16.19
CA ARG A 394 38.50 -21.53 -15.52
C ARG A 394 38.54 -21.27 -14.02
N ALA A 395 37.41 -20.83 -13.45
CA ALA A 395 37.19 -20.93 -12.01
C ALA A 395 36.30 -22.15 -11.75
N SER A 396 36.92 -23.15 -11.10
CA SER A 396 36.31 -24.40 -10.67
C SER A 396 35.17 -24.13 -9.68
N SER A 397 33.95 -24.53 -10.07
CA SER A 397 32.76 -24.45 -9.24
C SER A 397 32.74 -25.62 -8.24
N THR A 398 33.24 -25.38 -7.02
CA THR A 398 32.84 -26.20 -5.87
C THR A 398 31.59 -25.58 -5.27
N ALA A 399 30.43 -25.93 -5.83
CA ALA A 399 29.14 -25.64 -5.26
C ALA A 399 28.96 -26.46 -3.97
N ARG A 400 29.39 -25.90 -2.83
CA ARG A 400 28.99 -26.41 -1.52
C ARG A 400 27.53 -25.99 -1.31
N GLY A 401 26.62 -26.96 -1.41
CA GLY A 401 25.19 -26.74 -1.26
C GLY A 401 24.83 -26.19 0.12
N TYR A 402 24.50 -24.91 0.18
CA TYR A 402 23.82 -24.32 1.33
C TYR A 402 22.32 -24.31 1.05
N ARG A 403 21.58 -25.21 1.69
CA ARG A 403 20.12 -25.11 1.84
C ARG A 403 19.82 -23.82 2.61
N THR A 404 19.49 -22.76 1.89
CA THR A 404 19.11 -21.47 2.49
C THR A 404 17.61 -21.30 2.28
N THR A 405 16.85 -21.59 3.33
CA THR A 405 15.39 -21.47 3.36
C THR A 405 14.96 -20.05 2.99
N VAL A 406 14.04 -19.92 2.02
CA VAL A 406 13.34 -18.66 1.72
C VAL A 406 12.54 -18.28 2.96
N LEU A 407 13.08 -17.40 3.80
CA LEU A 407 12.35 -16.86 4.94
C LEU A 407 11.52 -15.67 4.48
N THR A 408 10.28 -16.00 4.11
CA THR A 408 9.18 -15.07 3.88
C THR A 408 8.87 -14.30 5.16
N MET A 409 8.74 -12.97 5.05
CA MET A 409 8.14 -12.08 6.05
C MET A 409 8.30 -12.54 7.52
N THR A 410 9.53 -12.70 8.01
CA THR A 410 9.80 -13.25 9.34
C THR A 410 9.09 -12.48 10.44
N ILE A 411 8.92 -11.17 10.28
CA ILE A 411 8.22 -10.33 11.27
C ILE A 411 6.69 -10.52 11.21
N LEU A 412 6.13 -10.88 10.05
CA LEU A 412 4.68 -11.11 9.88
C LEU A 412 4.29 -12.54 10.23
N VAL A 413 5.11 -13.52 9.81
CA VAL A 413 4.92 -14.95 10.10
C VAL A 413 5.09 -15.21 11.59
N MET A 414 6.05 -14.56 12.26
CA MET A 414 6.29 -14.79 13.70
C MET A 414 5.15 -14.33 14.62
N LEU A 415 4.27 -13.41 14.20
CA LEU A 415 3.07 -13.09 15.00
C LEU A 415 1.89 -14.04 14.70
N ILE A 416 1.95 -14.78 13.59
CA ILE A 416 0.91 -15.73 13.17
C ILE A 416 1.22 -17.15 13.70
N THR A 417 2.49 -17.54 13.79
CA THR A 417 2.92 -18.86 14.33
C THR A 417 3.08 -18.91 15.86
N ILE A 418 2.97 -17.79 16.58
CA ILE A 418 2.86 -17.78 18.05
C ILE A 418 1.37 -17.78 18.44
N ARG A 419 0.68 -18.83 17.99
CA ARG A 419 -0.68 -19.21 18.39
C ARG A 419 -0.66 -20.65 18.88
#